data_AF-A0A7C3M502-F1
#
_entry.id   AF-A0A7C3M502-F1
#
_cell.length_a   1.000
_cell.length_b   1.000
_cell.length_c   1.000
_cell.angle_alpha   90.00
_cell.angle_beta   90.00
_cell.angle_gamma   90.00
#
_symmetry.space_group_name_H-M   'P 1'
#
loop_
_entity.id
_entity.type
_entity.pdbx_description
1 polymer ?
#
loop_
_entity_poly.entity_id
_entity_poly.type
_entity_poly.pdbx_seq_one_letter_code
_entity_poly.pdbx_strand_id
1 'polypeptide(L)' 'YFDYKKYLHSQKILYKYDTGEIKVEYKVNNFNEIDNLIIKWLPEVKILKPEDFKIHIQKKLTEKLNYLN' A
#
# COMPACT_ATOMS: atom_id res chain seq x y z
N TYR A 1 3.56 -7.26 13.37
CA TYR A 1 3.99 -5.85 13.60
C TYR A 1 3.15 -4.86 12.82
N PHE A 2 2.75 -5.15 11.56
CA PHE A 2 1.86 -4.28 10.78
C PHE A 2 0.45 -4.13 11.40
N ASP A 3 -0.11 -5.23 11.90
CA ASP A 3 -1.44 -5.31 12.51
C ASP A 3 -1.58 -4.58 13.86
N TYR A 4 -0.47 -4.37 14.56
CA TYR A 4 -0.45 -3.61 15.81
C TYR A 4 -0.53 -2.09 15.60
N LYS A 5 -0.29 -1.59 14.38
CA LYS A 5 -0.38 -0.17 14.05
C LYS A 5 -1.57 0.10 13.14
N LYS A 6 -2.42 1.03 13.54
CA LYS A 6 -3.51 1.54 12.71
C LYS A 6 -2.97 2.70 11.86
N TYR A 7 -2.54 2.41 10.64
CA TYR A 7 -1.91 3.41 9.75
C TYR A 7 -2.91 4.45 9.24
N LEU A 8 -4.15 4.02 8.99
CA LEU A 8 -5.27 4.89 8.66
C LEU A 8 -6.49 4.53 9.50
N HIS A 9 -7.32 5.53 9.78
CA HIS A 9 -8.56 5.36 10.54
C HIS A 9 -9.50 4.32 9.92
N SER A 10 -9.50 4.21 8.59
CA SER A 10 -10.33 3.30 7.80
C SER A 10 -9.77 1.89 7.65
N GLN A 11 -8.59 1.59 8.23
CA GLN A 11 -7.94 0.28 8.11
C GLN A 11 -8.85 -0.85 8.64
N LYS A 12 -9.10 -1.84 7.79
CA LYS A 12 -9.83 -3.07 8.12
C LYS A 12 -9.00 -4.28 7.72
N ILE A 13 -8.81 -5.22 8.64
CA ILE A 13 -8.21 -6.53 8.33
C ILE A 13 -9.34 -7.42 7.82
N LEU A 14 -9.31 -7.75 6.52
CA LEU A 14 -10.31 -8.61 5.89
C LEU A 14 -10.03 -10.09 6.13
N TYR A 15 -8.76 -10.47 6.20
CA TYR A 15 -8.35 -11.86 6.39
C TYR A 15 -6.93 -11.94 6.98
N LYS A 16 -6.69 -12.94 7.82
CA LYS A 16 -5.36 -13.33 8.27
C LYS A 16 -5.12 -14.76 7.76
N TYR A 17 -4.10 -14.92 6.93
CA TYR A 17 -3.72 -16.22 6.39
C TYR A 17 -2.90 -16.99 7.42
N ASP A 18 -2.98 -18.32 7.38
CA ASP A 18 -2.18 -19.19 8.27
C ASP A 18 -0.67 -19.04 8.03
N THR A 19 -0.29 -18.55 6.84
CA THR A 19 1.09 -18.19 6.46
C THR A 19 1.61 -16.94 7.17
N GLY A 20 0.75 -16.20 7.89
CA GLY A 20 1.10 -14.96 8.57
C GLY A 20 0.86 -13.69 7.75
N GLU A 21 0.46 -13.83 6.48
CA GLU A 21 0.05 -12.70 5.64
C GLU A 21 -1.30 -12.14 6.10
N ILE A 22 -1.55 -10.86 5.84
CA ILE A 22 -2.83 -10.22 6.13
C ILE A 22 -3.38 -9.51 4.91
N LYS A 23 -4.68 -9.68 4.66
CA LYS A 23 -5.40 -8.89 3.67
C LYS A 23 -6.02 -7.69 4.36
N VAL A 24 -5.64 -6.49 3.91
CA VAL A 24 -6.08 -5.23 4.52
C VAL A 24 -6.82 -4.40 3.48
N GLU A 25 -7.89 -3.75 3.92
CA GLU A 25 -8.66 -2.78 3.15
C GLU A 25 -8.57 -1.40 3.80
N TYR A 26 -8.50 -0.38 2.95
CA TYR A 26 -8.49 1.02 3.34
C TYR A 26 -9.55 1.78 2.54
N LYS A 27 -10.23 2.71 3.20
CA LYS A 27 -11.02 3.74 2.53
C LYS A 27 -10.22 5.03 2.55
N VAL A 28 -9.87 5.54 1.37
CA VAL A 28 -9.14 6.80 1.16
C VAL A 28 -9.96 7.69 0.23
N ASN A 29 -9.82 9.01 0.34
CA ASN A 29 -10.49 9.92 -0.59
C ASN A 29 -9.67 10.09 -1.87
N ASN A 30 -8.34 9.94 -1.79
CA ASN A 30 -7.44 9.95 -2.92
C ASN A 30 -6.20 9.07 -2.66
N PHE A 31 -5.49 8.69 -3.74
CA PHE A 31 -4.34 7.80 -3.66
C PHE A 31 -3.14 8.37 -2.87
N ASN A 32 -2.94 9.70 -2.88
CA ASN A 32 -1.81 10.31 -2.19
C ASN A 32 -1.81 10.08 -0.67
N GLU A 33 -2.98 9.83 -0.07
CA GLU A 33 -3.11 9.53 1.36
C GLU A 33 -2.36 8.26 1.78
N ILE A 34 -2.20 7.30 0.87
CA ILE A 34 -1.65 5.97 1.18
C ILE A 34 -0.34 5.67 0.43
N ASP A 35 0.05 6.49 -0.54
CA ASP A 35 1.28 6.31 -1.33
C ASP A 35 2.53 6.08 -0.48
N ASN A 36 2.79 6.97 0.48
CA ASN A 36 3.99 6.89 1.31
C ASN A 36 3.99 5.63 2.18
N LEU A 37 2.80 5.17 2.61
CA LEU A 37 2.69 3.93 3.35
C LEU A 37 3.08 2.76 2.45
N ILE A 38 2.51 2.66 1.25
CA ILE A 38 2.81 1.56 0.34
C ILE A 38 4.28 1.55 -0.03
N ILE A 39 4.84 2.69 -0.45
CA ILE A 39 6.26 2.79 -0.84
C ILE A 39 7.18 2.36 0.30
N LYS A 40 6.88 2.75 1.54
CA LYS A 40 7.68 2.37 2.73
C LYS A 40 7.67 0.87 3.01
N TRP A 41 6.61 0.18 2.63
CA TRP A 41 6.43 -1.25 2.87
C TRP A 41 6.77 -2.13 1.67
N LEU A 42 7.21 -1.55 0.54
CA LEU A 42 7.71 -2.36 -0.57
C LEU A 42 9.06 -3.01 -0.21
N PRO A 43 9.30 -4.27 -0.62
CA PRO A 43 8.44 -5.12 -1.47
C PRO A 43 7.44 -6.00 -0.70
N GLU A 44 7.38 -5.89 0.63
CA GLU A 44 6.58 -6.73 1.53
C GLU A 44 5.06 -6.56 1.39
N VAL A 45 4.61 -5.56 0.62
CA VAL A 45 3.19 -5.30 0.35
C VAL A 45 2.87 -5.48 -1.13
N LYS A 46 1.72 -6.11 -1.41
CA LYS A 46 1.15 -6.20 -2.75
C LYS A 46 -0.20 -5.52 -2.80
N ILE A 47 -0.35 -4.57 -3.72
CA ILE A 47 -1.64 -3.96 -4.03
C ILE A 47 -2.48 -5.01 -4.77
N LEU A 48 -3.67 -5.31 -4.26
CA LEU A 48 -4.60 -6.23 -4.93
C LEU A 48 -5.53 -5.47 -5.90
N LYS A 49 -6.11 -4.37 -5.43
CA LYS A 49 -7.04 -3.48 -6.14
C LYS A 49 -7.03 -2.07 -5.50
N PRO A 50 -7.52 -1.03 -6.20
CA PRO A 50 -7.85 -1.02 -7.63
C PRO A 50 -6.58 -1.08 -8.50
N GLU A 51 -6.74 -1.43 -9.79
CA GLU A 51 -5.61 -1.53 -10.72
C GLU A 51 -4.95 -0.17 -10.97
N ASP A 52 -5.77 0.88 -11.09
CA ASP A 52 -5.30 2.26 -11.29
C ASP A 52 -4.33 2.71 -10.19
N PHE A 53 -4.52 2.23 -8.96
CA PHE A 53 -3.61 2.54 -7.86
C PHE A 53 -2.25 1.85 -8.03
N LYS A 54 -2.21 0.65 -8.63
CA LYS A 54 -0.94 -0.02 -8.96
C LYS A 54 -0.16 0.79 -9.98
N ILE A 55 -0.84 1.22 -11.04
CA ILE A 55 -0.26 2.04 -12.11
C ILE A 55 0.27 3.35 -11.54
N HIS A 56 -0.49 4.00 -10.66
CA HIS A 56 -0.08 5.22 -9.97
C HIS A 56 1.21 5.04 -9.16
N ILE A 57 1.32 3.98 -8.37
CA ILE A 57 2.54 3.69 -7.60
C ILE A 57 3.73 3.38 -8.51
N GLN A 58 3.53 2.58 -9.56
CA GLN A 58 4.58 2.29 -10.55
C GLN A 58 5.10 3.57 -11.20
N LYS A 59 4.19 4.46 -11.64
CA LYS A 59 4.56 5.75 -12.22
C LYS A 59 5.40 6.57 -11.24
N LYS A 60 4.96 6.70 -9.98
CA LYS A 60 5.72 7.43 -8.94
C LYS A 60 7.11 6.85 -8.69
N LEU A 61 7.24 5.52 -8.67
CA LEU A 61 8.54 4.88 -8.47
C LEU A 61 9.47 5.13 -9.66
N THR A 62 8.97 4.99 -10.88
CA THR A 62 9.73 5.29 -12.11
C THR A 62 10.18 6.74 -12.16
N GLU A 63 9.29 7.69 -11.86
CA GLU A 63 9.62 9.13 -11.80
C GLU A 63 10.71 9.41 -10.75
N LYS A 64 10.62 8.80 -9.57
CA LYS A 64 11.65 8.94 -8.52
C LYS A 64 12.99 8.38 -8.95
N LEU A 65 13.01 7.22 -9.61
CA LEU A 65 14.25 6.61 -10.10
C LEU A 65 14.89 7.46 -11.21
N ASN A 66 14.08 8.00 -12.13
CA ASN A 66 14.57 8.86 -13.19
C ASN A 66 15.15 10.18 -12.67
N TYR A 67 14.60 10.73 -11.58
CA TYR A 67 15.14 11.96 -10.96
C TYR A 67 16.50 11.74 -10.26
N LEU A 68 16.82 10.51 -9.89
CA LEU A 68 18.07 10.16 -9.20
C LEU A 68 19.22 9.84 -10.17
N ASN A 69 18.94 9.72 -11.47
CA ASN A 69 19.89 9.47 -12.54
C ASN A 69 20.18 10.76 -13.32
#